data_AF-A0A9X0AXN8-F1
#
_entry.id   AF-A0A9X0AXN8-F1
#
_cell.length_a   1.000
_cell.length_b   1.000
_cell.length_c   1.000
_cell.angle_alpha   90.00
_cell.angle_beta   90.00
_cell.angle_gamma   90.00
#
_symmetry.space_group_name_H-M   'P 1'
#
loop_
_entity.id
_entity.type
_entity.pdbx_description
1 polymer ?
#
loop_
_entity_poly.entity_id
_entity_poly.type
_entity_poly.pdbx_seq_one_letter_code
_entity_poly.pdbx_strand_id
1 'polypeptide(L)'
;MFVYVLKYFFGLPERVVSVYRADDSGPFPKPYLGSNVMAKDRIDHITHQGFLRVLGGPGLIPTSRRYVSALAVRLDEKSFSTDWAEMEDFSNFFRDVVGSSLIKCVYGPTMLRLNPEFMKELWGFDVSVPWLARGVPSFINPSAYKPRENCVAQLKLWYSYARKHFTESSVSPDGDGDPYWGSNLMTYRQEKLLAVKNHDDDALARMDLGLAWGAVGNTIPCSMLSAFHIFKDPVLLQRVRDDVKVSFGDQKLLDIDLNKTPPLFYLRRDSPPLCKDVLHG
;
A
#
# COMPACT_ATOMS: atom_id res chain seq x y z
N MET A 1 20.98 -3.07 -2.04
CA MET A 1 19.96 -2.39 -1.20
C MET A 1 18.78 -3.31 -0.85
N PHE A 2 18.12 -3.95 -1.83
CA PHE A 2 16.96 -4.83 -1.59
C PHE A 2 17.18 -5.96 -0.57
N VAL A 3 18.21 -6.79 -0.75
CA VAL A 3 18.58 -7.90 0.17
C VAL A 3 18.84 -7.41 1.61
N TYR A 4 19.34 -6.18 1.76
CA TYR A 4 19.59 -5.57 3.07
C TYR A 4 18.28 -5.28 3.81
N VAL A 5 17.31 -4.68 3.12
CA VAL A 5 15.98 -4.39 3.66
C VAL A 5 15.28 -5.68 4.07
N LEU A 6 15.31 -6.71 3.22
CA LEU A 6 14.74 -8.02 3.51
C LEU A 6 15.32 -8.62 4.80
N LYS A 7 16.66 -8.59 4.95
CA LYS A 7 17.35 -9.14 6.11
C LYS A 7 17.11 -8.35 7.38
N TYR A 8 17.29 -7.03 7.35
CA TYR A 8 17.35 -6.23 8.58
C TYR A 8 16.01 -5.61 8.95
N PHE A 9 15.27 -5.07 7.98
CA PHE A 9 14.01 -4.39 8.25
C PHE A 9 12.96 -5.47 8.53
N PHE A 10 12.77 -6.39 7.59
CA PHE A 10 11.73 -7.42 7.71
C PHE A 10 12.19 -8.66 8.49
N GLY A 11 13.49 -8.79 8.77
CA GLY A 11 14.02 -9.87 9.61
C GLY A 11 13.97 -11.24 8.94
N LEU A 12 14.05 -11.31 7.61
CA LEU A 12 14.05 -12.59 6.90
C LEU A 12 15.27 -13.43 7.30
N PRO A 13 15.08 -14.75 7.53
CA PRO A 13 16.18 -15.63 7.90
C PRO A 13 17.14 -15.83 6.73
N GLU A 14 18.43 -16.08 7.01
CA GLU A 14 19.46 -16.17 5.97
C GLU A 14 19.15 -17.24 4.91
N ARG A 15 18.50 -18.35 5.29
CA ARG A 15 18.05 -19.40 4.34
C ARG A 15 17.11 -18.88 3.24
N VAL A 16 16.34 -17.84 3.54
CA VAL A 16 15.43 -17.19 2.58
C VAL A 16 16.19 -16.10 1.84
N VAL A 17 16.89 -15.23 2.58
CA VAL A 17 17.68 -14.13 2.01
C VAL A 17 18.70 -14.62 0.98
N SER A 18 19.28 -15.81 1.16
CA SER A 18 20.19 -16.41 0.19
C SER A 18 19.53 -16.70 -1.16
N VAL A 19 18.22 -17.00 -1.19
CA VAL A 19 17.47 -17.24 -2.43
C VAL A 19 17.33 -15.93 -3.21
N TYR A 20 16.97 -14.83 -2.52
CA TYR A 20 16.92 -13.49 -3.12
C TYR A 20 18.27 -13.00 -3.64
N ARG A 21 19.36 -13.36 -2.95
CA ARG A 21 20.71 -13.02 -3.38
C ARG A 21 21.14 -13.80 -4.62
N ALA A 22 20.61 -15.00 -4.81
CA ALA A 22 20.92 -15.88 -5.92
C ALA A 22 20.05 -15.64 -7.17
N ASP A 23 18.94 -14.90 -7.05
CA ASP A 23 18.11 -14.54 -8.20
C ASP A 23 18.76 -13.41 -9.01
N ASP A 24 19.38 -13.79 -10.13
CA ASP A 24 19.96 -12.89 -11.12
C ASP A 24 19.10 -12.79 -12.40
N SER A 25 17.85 -13.26 -12.35
CA SER A 25 17.01 -13.41 -13.55
C SER A 25 16.26 -12.14 -13.95
N GLY A 26 16.09 -11.20 -13.03
CA GLY A 26 15.40 -9.91 -13.24
C GLY A 26 13.86 -10.00 -13.35
N PRO A 27 13.18 -8.85 -13.46
CA PRO A 27 11.72 -8.75 -13.28
C PRO A 27 10.91 -9.06 -14.55
N PHE A 28 11.57 -9.14 -15.70
CA PHE A 28 10.91 -9.24 -17.01
C PHE A 28 10.47 -10.66 -17.34
N PRO A 29 9.49 -10.87 -18.26
CA PRO A 29 9.10 -12.21 -18.71
C PRO A 29 10.29 -13.06 -19.18
N LYS A 30 11.18 -12.46 -19.98
CA LYS A 30 12.45 -13.09 -20.39
C LYS A 30 13.52 -12.84 -19.31
N PRO A 31 14.18 -13.89 -18.78
CA PRO A 31 15.27 -13.69 -17.83
C PRO A 31 16.46 -13.00 -18.49
N TYR A 32 17.31 -12.37 -17.68
CA TYR A 32 18.58 -11.83 -18.13
C TYR A 32 19.47 -12.91 -18.76
N LEU A 33 20.30 -12.48 -19.72
CA LEU A 33 21.19 -13.38 -20.46
C LEU A 33 22.17 -14.07 -19.49
N GLY A 34 22.22 -15.39 -19.53
CA GLY A 34 23.12 -16.19 -18.68
C GLY A 34 22.54 -16.64 -17.34
N SER A 35 21.37 -16.13 -16.94
CA SER A 35 20.68 -16.61 -15.73
C SER A 35 20.16 -18.04 -15.92
N ASN A 36 20.41 -18.89 -14.93
CA ASN A 36 19.91 -20.28 -14.89
C ASN A 36 18.86 -20.50 -13.79
N VAL A 37 18.29 -19.42 -13.25
CA VAL A 37 17.27 -19.48 -12.20
C VAL A 37 16.00 -20.12 -12.76
N MET A 38 15.51 -21.17 -12.11
CA MET A 38 14.28 -21.85 -12.51
C MET A 38 13.09 -20.89 -12.42
N ALA A 39 12.11 -21.02 -13.33
CA ALA A 39 10.96 -20.10 -13.39
C ALA A 39 10.23 -19.87 -12.06
N LYS A 40 10.11 -20.91 -11.22
CA LYS A 40 9.46 -20.85 -9.90
C LYS A 40 10.28 -20.10 -8.83
N ASP A 41 11.58 -19.93 -9.05
CA ASP A 41 12.52 -19.28 -8.12
C ASP A 41 12.93 -17.88 -8.61
N ARG A 42 12.30 -17.37 -9.69
CA ARG A 42 12.48 -16.01 -10.21
C ARG A 42 11.67 -15.01 -9.40
N ILE A 43 12.12 -14.72 -8.19
CA ILE A 43 11.37 -13.96 -7.19
C ILE A 43 11.09 -12.52 -7.64
N ASP A 44 12.07 -11.86 -8.27
CA ASP A 44 11.87 -10.49 -8.75
C ASP A 44 10.78 -10.44 -9.84
N HIS A 45 10.81 -11.41 -10.75
CA HIS A 45 9.77 -11.58 -11.76
C HIS A 45 8.39 -11.86 -11.14
N ILE A 46 8.30 -12.81 -10.20
CA ILE A 46 7.05 -13.13 -9.51
C ILE A 46 6.49 -11.89 -8.81
N THR A 47 7.33 -11.18 -8.06
CA THR A 47 6.91 -9.98 -7.31
C THR A 47 6.43 -8.88 -8.27
N HIS A 48 7.18 -8.61 -9.33
CA HIS A 48 6.83 -7.59 -10.32
C HIS A 48 5.54 -7.94 -11.08
N GLN A 49 5.36 -9.20 -11.48
CA GLN A 49 4.13 -9.69 -12.10
C GLN A 49 2.93 -9.54 -11.19
N GLY A 50 3.07 -9.84 -9.90
CA GLY A 50 2.01 -9.61 -8.91
C GLY A 50 1.58 -8.15 -8.89
N PHE A 51 2.52 -7.21 -8.82
CA PHE A 51 2.19 -5.79 -8.83
C PHE A 51 1.52 -5.33 -10.13
N LEU A 52 2.00 -5.78 -11.29
CA LEU A 52 1.38 -5.41 -12.57
C LEU A 52 -0.05 -5.92 -12.73
N ARG A 53 -0.40 -7.06 -12.10
CA ARG A 53 -1.77 -7.60 -12.12
C ARG A 53 -2.81 -6.69 -11.47
N VAL A 54 -2.39 -5.85 -10.53
CA VAL A 54 -3.31 -5.09 -9.66
C VAL A 54 -3.09 -3.59 -9.79
N LEU A 55 -1.85 -3.14 -9.97
CA LEU A 55 -1.48 -1.73 -10.08
C LEU A 55 -1.31 -1.25 -11.52
N GLY A 56 -1.63 -2.10 -12.50
CA GLY A 56 -1.49 -1.78 -13.91
C GLY A 56 -2.53 -2.49 -14.77
N GLY A 57 -2.61 -2.05 -16.03
CA GLY A 57 -3.45 -2.68 -17.05
C GLY A 57 -4.90 -2.89 -16.60
N PRO A 58 -5.50 -4.05 -16.85
CA PRO A 58 -6.89 -4.35 -16.48
C PRO A 58 -7.18 -4.33 -14.97
N GLY A 59 -6.18 -4.55 -14.10
CA GLY A 59 -6.38 -4.61 -12.65
C GLY A 59 -6.46 -3.26 -11.95
N LEU A 60 -6.01 -2.19 -12.60
CA LEU A 60 -5.94 -0.86 -11.99
C LEU A 60 -7.33 -0.31 -11.62
N ILE A 61 -8.32 -0.46 -12.51
CA ILE A 61 -9.67 0.06 -12.28
C ILE A 61 -10.39 -0.68 -11.15
N PRO A 62 -10.46 -2.03 -11.12
CA PRO A 62 -11.00 -2.77 -9.97
C PRO A 62 -10.34 -2.37 -8.64
N THR A 63 -9.00 -2.29 -8.61
CA THR A 63 -8.25 -1.87 -7.44
C THR A 63 -8.60 -0.46 -6.98
N SER A 64 -8.71 0.48 -7.92
CA SER A 64 -9.09 1.85 -7.61
C SER A 64 -10.52 1.92 -7.06
N ARG A 65 -11.46 1.16 -7.61
CA ARG A 65 -12.84 1.07 -7.09
C ARG A 65 -12.88 0.52 -5.67
N ARG A 66 -12.13 -0.54 -5.37
CA ARG A 66 -12.03 -1.09 -4.01
C ARG A 66 -11.46 -0.06 -3.03
N TYR A 67 -10.41 0.65 -3.43
CA TYR A 67 -9.82 1.70 -2.59
C TYR A 67 -10.80 2.84 -2.34
N VAL A 68 -11.43 3.38 -3.39
CA VAL A 68 -12.44 4.44 -3.28
C VAL A 68 -13.60 4.01 -2.40
N SER A 69 -14.06 2.76 -2.54
CA SER A 69 -15.10 2.20 -1.68
C SER A 69 -14.68 2.11 -0.23
N ALA A 70 -13.46 1.64 0.05
CA ALA A 70 -12.92 1.59 1.41
C ALA A 70 -12.78 3.00 2.01
N LEU A 71 -12.32 3.96 1.22
CA LEU A 71 -12.13 5.36 1.61
C LEU A 71 -13.45 6.05 1.93
N ALA A 72 -14.46 5.90 1.06
CA ALA A 72 -15.78 6.48 1.26
C ALA A 72 -16.41 6.00 2.57
N VAL A 73 -16.42 4.67 2.80
CA VAL A 73 -16.93 4.10 4.05
C VAL A 73 -16.20 4.66 5.27
N ARG A 74 -14.86 4.77 5.19
CA ARG A 74 -14.05 5.26 6.31
C ARG A 74 -14.25 6.75 6.59
N LEU A 75 -14.52 7.55 5.56
CA LEU A 75 -14.89 8.96 5.69
C LEU A 75 -16.30 9.12 6.29
N ASP A 76 -17.27 8.32 5.85
CA ASP A 76 -18.63 8.34 6.38
C ASP A 76 -18.66 7.99 7.88
N GLU A 77 -17.82 7.04 8.31
CA GLU A 77 -17.63 6.69 9.74
C GLU A 77 -17.14 7.86 10.60
N LYS A 78 -16.54 8.90 10.01
CA LYS A 78 -16.13 10.11 10.76
C LYS A 78 -17.29 11.00 11.16
N SER A 79 -18.48 10.79 10.60
CA SER A 79 -19.70 11.51 10.99
C SER A 79 -19.51 13.02 10.98
N PHE A 80 -18.88 13.56 9.93
CA PHE A 80 -18.64 15.00 9.80
C PHE A 80 -19.96 15.78 9.84
N SER A 81 -20.01 16.82 10.66
CA SER A 81 -21.09 17.81 10.69
C SER A 81 -20.79 18.97 9.76
N THR A 82 -21.82 19.80 9.51
CA THR A 82 -21.62 21.12 8.88
C THR A 82 -20.94 22.13 9.80
N ASP A 83 -20.96 21.87 11.11
CA ASP A 83 -20.31 22.70 12.11
C ASP A 83 -18.79 22.46 12.13
N TRP A 84 -18.04 23.51 12.46
CA TRP A 84 -16.60 23.42 12.63
C TRP A 84 -16.26 22.41 13.73
N ALA A 85 -15.47 21.40 13.37
CA ALA A 85 -14.91 20.43 14.30
C ALA A 85 -13.39 20.53 14.27
N GLU A 86 -12.77 20.63 15.45
CA GLU A 86 -11.32 20.54 15.59
C GLU A 86 -10.91 19.06 15.59
N MET A 87 -9.86 18.73 14.86
CA MET A 87 -9.24 17.40 14.88
C MET A 87 -7.85 17.51 15.50
N GLU A 88 -7.56 16.67 16.48
CA GLU A 88 -6.35 16.78 17.32
C GLU A 88 -5.04 16.59 16.53
N ASP A 89 -5.02 15.72 15.51
CA ASP A 89 -3.80 15.39 14.78
C ASP A 89 -4.09 15.12 13.29
N PHE A 90 -3.62 16.04 12.44
CA PHE A 90 -3.75 15.96 10.99
C PHE A 90 -3.03 14.73 10.41
N SER A 91 -1.90 14.32 10.96
CA SER A 91 -1.20 13.10 10.53
C SER A 91 -1.99 11.85 10.89
N ASN A 92 -2.50 11.77 12.12
CA ASN A 92 -3.31 10.62 12.54
C ASN A 92 -4.60 10.49 11.73
N PHE A 93 -5.20 11.61 11.31
CA PHE A 93 -6.33 11.59 10.38
C PHE A 93 -6.00 10.86 9.08
N PHE A 94 -4.88 11.19 8.42
CA PHE A 94 -4.47 10.52 7.18
C PHE A 94 -4.04 9.07 7.42
N ARG A 95 -3.34 8.79 8.53
CA ARG A 95 -2.97 7.43 8.90
C ARG A 95 -4.19 6.52 9.06
N ASP A 96 -5.23 7.03 9.68
CA ASP A 96 -6.45 6.28 9.91
C ASP A 96 -7.30 6.17 8.64
N VAL A 97 -7.60 7.29 7.98
CA VAL A 97 -8.50 7.32 6.83
C VAL A 97 -7.84 6.74 5.58
N VAL A 98 -6.71 7.31 5.15
CA VAL A 98 -6.00 6.87 3.94
C VAL A 98 -5.32 5.52 4.17
N GLY A 99 -4.61 5.37 5.29
CA GLY A 99 -3.84 4.15 5.57
C GLY A 99 -4.69 2.91 5.76
N SER A 100 -5.72 2.97 6.61
CA SER A 100 -6.60 1.81 6.82
C SER A 100 -7.36 1.45 5.55
N SER A 101 -7.72 2.44 4.72
CA SER A 101 -8.39 2.20 3.43
C SER A 101 -7.47 1.49 2.42
N LEU A 102 -6.19 1.85 2.38
CA LEU A 102 -5.19 1.15 1.56
C LEU A 102 -4.98 -0.30 2.03
N ILE A 103 -4.82 -0.52 3.33
CA ILE A 103 -4.67 -1.88 3.87
C ILE A 103 -5.92 -2.71 3.60
N LYS A 104 -7.12 -2.16 3.81
CA LYS A 104 -8.38 -2.83 3.48
C LYS A 104 -8.51 -3.13 1.98
N CYS A 105 -8.03 -2.24 1.11
CA CYS A 105 -8.05 -2.46 -0.35
C CYS A 105 -7.16 -3.64 -0.77
N VAL A 106 -5.95 -3.73 -0.23
CA VAL A 106 -4.96 -4.73 -0.62
C VAL A 106 -5.20 -6.07 0.09
N TYR A 107 -5.34 -6.05 1.42
CA TYR A 107 -5.43 -7.23 2.29
C TYR A 107 -6.87 -7.66 2.62
N GLY A 108 -7.85 -6.86 2.20
CA GLY A 108 -9.26 -7.15 2.43
C GLY A 108 -9.77 -6.69 3.79
N PRO A 109 -11.10 -6.68 3.98
CA PRO A 109 -11.73 -6.22 5.22
C PRO A 109 -11.42 -7.12 6.42
N THR A 110 -11.22 -8.41 6.19
CA THR A 110 -10.95 -9.37 7.28
C THR A 110 -9.61 -9.10 7.97
N MET A 111 -8.60 -8.56 7.27
CA MET A 111 -7.29 -8.27 7.86
C MET A 111 -7.40 -7.32 9.07
N LEU A 112 -8.09 -6.20 8.92
CA LEU A 112 -8.26 -5.20 10.00
C LEU A 112 -9.34 -5.62 11.02
N ARG A 113 -10.31 -6.45 10.61
CA ARG A 113 -11.31 -7.00 11.53
C ARG A 113 -10.69 -7.99 12.53
N LEU A 114 -9.77 -8.84 12.06
CA LEU A 114 -9.05 -9.79 12.92
C LEU A 114 -7.92 -9.11 13.70
N ASN A 115 -7.33 -8.07 13.11
CA ASN A 115 -6.19 -7.37 13.69
C ASN A 115 -6.47 -5.86 13.81
N PRO A 116 -7.33 -5.42 14.76
CA PRO A 116 -7.67 -4.01 14.94
C PRO A 116 -6.45 -3.11 15.18
N GLU A 117 -5.42 -3.65 15.85
CA GLU A 117 -4.19 -2.93 16.16
C GLU A 117 -3.15 -2.94 15.01
N PHE A 118 -3.43 -3.57 13.86
CA PHE A 118 -2.44 -3.74 12.79
C PHE A 118 -1.84 -2.42 12.31
N MET A 119 -2.66 -1.40 12.11
CA MET A 119 -2.16 -0.09 11.68
C MET A 119 -1.23 0.52 12.72
N LYS A 120 -1.56 0.42 14.00
CA LYS A 120 -0.71 0.92 15.09
C LYS A 120 0.63 0.18 15.15
N GLU A 121 0.62 -1.14 15.03
CA GLU A 121 1.85 -1.94 14.99
C GLU A 121 2.69 -1.63 13.74
N LEU A 122 2.04 -1.39 12.60
CA LEU A 122 2.72 -1.00 11.35
C LEU A 122 3.42 0.36 11.49
N TRP A 123 2.80 1.32 12.17
CA TRP A 123 3.45 2.60 12.49
C TRP A 123 4.55 2.46 13.55
N GLY A 124 4.36 1.60 14.55
CA GLY A 124 5.42 1.25 15.49
C GLY A 124 6.63 0.62 14.78
N PHE A 125 6.38 -0.19 13.75
CA PHE A 125 7.41 -0.76 12.89
C PHE A 125 8.13 0.33 12.09
N ASP A 126 7.39 1.23 11.43
CA ASP A 126 7.93 2.36 10.66
C ASP A 126 8.88 3.22 11.51
N VAL A 127 8.46 3.60 12.72
CA VAL A 127 9.30 4.35 13.68
C VAL A 127 10.56 3.57 14.08
N SER A 128 10.49 2.25 14.08
CA SER A 128 11.61 1.38 14.45
C SER A 128 12.57 1.08 13.30
N VAL A 129 12.19 1.36 12.04
CA VAL A 129 13.02 1.07 10.86
C VAL A 129 14.45 1.62 10.98
N PRO A 130 14.71 2.87 11.41
CA PRO A 130 16.07 3.36 11.58
C PRO A 130 16.91 2.53 12.56
N TRP A 131 16.28 1.96 13.59
CA TRP A 131 16.96 1.06 14.53
C TRP A 131 17.23 -0.30 13.90
N LEU A 132 16.23 -0.90 13.26
CA LEU A 132 16.35 -2.18 12.57
C LEU A 132 17.41 -2.12 11.48
N ALA A 133 17.49 -0.99 10.76
CA ALA A 133 18.46 -0.73 9.71
C ALA A 133 19.91 -0.75 10.21
N ARG A 134 20.18 -0.53 11.50
CA ARG A 134 21.53 -0.62 12.07
C ARG A 134 21.97 -2.07 12.36
N GLY A 135 21.06 -3.04 12.30
CA GLY A 135 21.36 -4.45 12.57
C GLY A 135 21.75 -4.74 14.02
N VAL A 136 21.42 -3.86 14.96
CA VAL A 136 21.76 -4.00 16.38
C VAL A 136 20.94 -5.13 17.00
N PRO A 137 21.53 -6.15 17.64
CA PRO A 137 20.80 -7.29 18.19
C PRO A 137 19.60 -6.92 19.07
N SER A 138 18.53 -7.72 18.99
CA SER A 138 17.26 -7.43 19.68
C SER A 138 17.37 -7.35 21.20
N PHE A 139 18.34 -8.03 21.83
CA PHE A 139 18.53 -7.95 23.28
C PHE A 139 18.99 -6.55 23.76
N ILE A 140 19.51 -5.70 22.88
CA ILE A 140 19.94 -4.33 23.22
C ILE A 140 18.74 -3.38 23.25
N ASN A 141 17.79 -3.54 22.33
CA ASN A 141 16.55 -2.77 22.30
C ASN A 141 15.39 -3.65 21.81
N PRO A 142 14.81 -4.48 22.68
CA PRO A 142 13.73 -5.39 22.30
C PRO A 142 12.49 -4.64 21.80
N SER A 143 12.24 -3.44 22.33
CA SER A 143 11.09 -2.62 21.95
C SER A 143 11.09 -2.21 20.47
N ALA A 144 12.26 -2.01 19.85
CA ALA A 144 12.33 -1.68 18.41
C ALA A 144 12.01 -2.88 17.50
N TYR A 145 12.07 -4.10 18.03
CA TYR A 145 11.78 -5.32 17.27
C TYR A 145 10.32 -5.77 17.43
N LYS A 146 9.69 -5.43 18.56
CA LYS A 146 8.35 -5.91 18.92
C LYS A 146 7.26 -5.56 17.88
N PRO A 147 7.17 -4.31 17.36
CA PRO A 147 6.14 -3.99 16.36
C PRO A 147 6.24 -4.83 15.09
N ARG A 148 7.47 -5.11 14.62
CA ARG A 148 7.71 -5.99 13.47
C ARG A 148 7.14 -7.38 13.70
N GLU A 149 7.48 -7.99 14.83
CA GLU A 149 7.04 -9.36 15.14
C GLU A 149 5.52 -9.41 15.38
N ASN A 150 4.92 -8.36 15.94
CA ASN A 150 3.47 -8.23 16.07
C ASN A 150 2.77 -8.20 14.70
N CYS A 151 3.24 -7.38 13.76
CA CYS A 151 2.69 -7.35 12.39
C CYS A 151 2.81 -8.73 11.71
N VAL A 152 3.95 -9.39 11.84
CA VAL A 152 4.17 -10.74 11.28
C VAL A 152 3.19 -11.75 11.88
N ALA A 153 2.97 -11.73 13.20
CA ALA A 153 2.01 -12.62 13.86
C ALA A 153 0.57 -12.38 13.38
N GLN A 154 0.19 -11.11 13.23
CA GLN A 154 -1.14 -10.70 12.75
C GLN A 154 -1.40 -11.12 11.30
N LEU A 155 -0.39 -11.01 10.43
CA LEU A 155 -0.45 -11.51 9.05
C LEU A 155 -0.62 -13.03 9.01
N LYS A 156 0.10 -13.79 9.85
CA LYS A 156 -0.03 -15.26 9.93
C LYS A 156 -1.40 -15.70 10.46
N LEU A 157 -1.96 -14.95 11.42
CA LEU A 157 -3.33 -15.15 11.88
C LEU A 157 -4.33 -14.95 10.73
N TRP A 158 -4.15 -13.87 9.98
CA TRP A 158 -4.97 -13.57 8.81
C TRP A 158 -4.86 -14.65 7.72
N TYR A 159 -3.65 -15.15 7.39
CA TYR A 159 -3.47 -16.26 6.45
C TYR A 159 -4.26 -17.50 6.86
N SER A 160 -4.15 -17.88 8.13
CA SER A 160 -4.81 -19.07 8.68
C SER A 160 -6.33 -18.94 8.56
N TYR A 161 -6.87 -17.76 8.84
CA TYR A 161 -8.28 -17.48 8.66
C TYR A 161 -8.69 -17.50 7.19
N ALA A 162 -7.95 -16.78 6.33
CA ALA A 162 -8.30 -16.65 4.92
C ALA A 162 -8.28 -18.01 4.22
N ARG A 163 -7.28 -18.86 4.44
CA ARG A 163 -7.23 -20.24 3.89
C ARG A 163 -8.40 -21.11 4.35
N LYS A 164 -8.90 -20.92 5.57
CA LYS A 164 -10.01 -21.71 6.12
C LYS A 164 -11.37 -21.29 5.56
N HIS A 165 -11.54 -20.01 5.25
CA HIS A 165 -12.84 -19.42 4.93
C HIS A 165 -13.01 -19.05 3.45
N PHE A 166 -11.92 -18.91 2.71
CA PHE A 166 -11.95 -18.60 1.29
C PHE A 166 -12.55 -19.75 0.48
N THR A 167 -13.41 -19.39 -0.47
CA THR A 167 -13.91 -20.26 -1.53
C THR A 167 -13.87 -19.48 -2.84
N GLU A 168 -13.74 -20.17 -3.99
CA GLU A 168 -13.78 -19.52 -5.31
C GLU A 168 -15.07 -18.69 -5.53
N SER A 169 -16.19 -19.11 -4.93
CA SER A 169 -17.45 -18.36 -4.95
C SER A 169 -17.43 -17.05 -4.17
N SER A 170 -16.39 -16.78 -3.37
CA SER A 170 -16.21 -15.55 -2.60
C SER A 170 -15.59 -14.42 -3.42
N VAL A 171 -15.05 -14.73 -4.61
CA VAL A 171 -14.41 -13.74 -5.49
C VAL A 171 -15.46 -12.77 -6.02
N SER A 172 -15.14 -11.48 -5.96
CA SER A 172 -15.99 -10.39 -6.45
C SER A 172 -16.30 -10.56 -7.94
N PRO A 173 -17.45 -10.05 -8.44
CA PRO A 173 -17.84 -10.21 -9.84
C PRO A 173 -16.85 -9.62 -10.87
N ASP A 174 -16.00 -8.68 -10.45
CA ASP A 174 -14.94 -8.10 -11.27
C ASP A 174 -13.67 -8.97 -11.35
N GLY A 175 -13.65 -10.11 -10.66
CA GLY A 175 -12.55 -11.08 -10.66
C GLY A 175 -11.33 -10.69 -9.84
N ASP A 176 -11.37 -9.55 -9.13
CA ASP A 176 -10.28 -9.07 -8.30
C ASP A 176 -10.82 -8.55 -6.96
N GLY A 177 -10.58 -9.31 -5.90
CA GLY A 177 -11.09 -8.97 -4.58
C GLY A 177 -11.93 -10.08 -3.97
N ASP A 178 -11.72 -10.39 -2.72
CA ASP A 178 -12.66 -11.14 -1.90
C ASP A 178 -12.62 -10.67 -0.43
N PRO A 179 -13.63 -10.99 0.39
CA PRO A 179 -13.69 -10.54 1.79
C PRO A 179 -12.56 -11.08 2.70
N TYR A 180 -11.88 -12.15 2.29
CA TYR A 180 -10.88 -12.86 3.09
C TYR A 180 -9.46 -12.47 2.72
N TRP A 181 -9.07 -12.60 1.45
CA TRP A 181 -7.72 -12.24 0.97
C TRP A 181 -7.60 -10.78 0.54
N GLY A 182 -8.71 -10.10 0.30
CA GLY A 182 -8.66 -8.81 -0.37
C GLY A 182 -8.33 -9.00 -1.83
N SER A 183 -7.36 -8.25 -2.35
CA SER A 183 -7.00 -8.29 -3.76
C SER A 183 -6.47 -9.65 -4.21
N ASN A 184 -6.67 -9.98 -5.50
CA ASN A 184 -6.03 -11.13 -6.15
C ASN A 184 -4.49 -11.12 -6.03
N LEU A 185 -3.86 -9.95 -5.81
CA LEU A 185 -2.44 -9.88 -5.45
C LEU A 185 -2.11 -10.81 -4.28
N MET A 186 -2.97 -10.89 -3.28
CA MET A 186 -2.68 -11.65 -2.07
C MET A 186 -2.78 -13.16 -2.30
N THR A 187 -3.79 -13.63 -3.02
CA THR A 187 -3.86 -15.05 -3.42
C THR A 187 -2.71 -15.44 -4.35
N TYR A 188 -2.36 -14.58 -5.31
CA TYR A 188 -1.20 -14.78 -6.18
C TYR A 188 0.10 -14.91 -5.39
N ARG A 189 0.32 -14.03 -4.40
CA ARG A 189 1.52 -14.07 -3.54
C ARG A 189 1.55 -15.33 -2.69
N GLN A 190 0.43 -15.73 -2.11
CA GLN A 190 0.30 -16.99 -1.38
C GLN A 190 0.68 -18.19 -2.24
N GLU A 191 0.15 -18.28 -3.47
CA GLU A 191 0.43 -19.39 -4.37
C GLU A 191 1.89 -19.39 -4.84
N LYS A 192 2.37 -18.26 -5.37
CA LYS A 192 3.66 -18.21 -6.08
C LYS A 192 4.85 -18.11 -5.14
N LEU A 193 4.76 -17.30 -4.09
CA LEU A 193 5.91 -17.09 -3.19
C LEU A 193 6.10 -18.25 -2.21
N LEU A 194 5.05 -18.97 -1.79
CA LEU A 194 5.22 -20.20 -0.99
C LEU A 194 5.83 -21.35 -1.81
N ALA A 195 5.66 -21.34 -3.13
CA ALA A 195 6.28 -22.34 -4.00
C ALA A 195 7.77 -22.12 -4.24
N VAL A 196 8.30 -20.92 -3.89
CA VAL A 196 9.73 -20.60 -3.98
C VAL A 196 10.49 -21.40 -2.93
N LYS A 197 11.69 -21.85 -3.28
CA LYS A 197 12.57 -22.56 -2.35
C LYS A 197 12.74 -21.81 -1.01
N ASN A 198 12.75 -22.58 0.09
CA ASN A 198 12.95 -22.11 1.47
C ASN A 198 11.89 -21.13 2.02
N HIS A 199 10.81 -20.86 1.28
CA HIS A 199 9.73 -20.01 1.76
C HIS A 199 8.76 -20.81 2.63
N ASP A 200 8.32 -20.15 3.70
CA ASP A 200 7.30 -20.61 4.62
C ASP A 200 6.38 -19.43 4.96
N ASP A 201 5.35 -19.67 5.78
CA ASP A 201 4.42 -18.62 6.21
C ASP A 201 5.10 -17.48 6.95
N ASP A 202 6.23 -17.73 7.62
CA ASP A 202 6.99 -16.68 8.30
C ASP A 202 7.69 -15.77 7.29
N ALA A 203 8.34 -16.36 6.30
CA ALA A 203 8.98 -15.64 5.20
C ALA A 203 7.95 -14.79 4.44
N LEU A 204 6.79 -15.36 4.13
CA LEU A 204 5.73 -14.65 3.41
C LEU A 204 5.14 -13.50 4.24
N ALA A 205 4.87 -13.72 5.54
CA ALA A 205 4.40 -12.66 6.43
C ALA A 205 5.39 -11.50 6.54
N ARG A 206 6.69 -11.77 6.61
CA ARG A 206 7.73 -10.73 6.62
C ARG A 206 7.77 -9.94 5.31
N MET A 207 7.56 -10.60 4.17
CA MET A 207 7.46 -9.90 2.90
C MET A 207 6.19 -9.08 2.74
N ASP A 208 5.07 -9.61 3.21
CA ASP A 208 3.78 -8.91 3.16
C ASP A 208 3.78 -7.72 4.12
N LEU A 209 4.49 -7.78 5.25
CA LEU A 209 4.81 -6.57 6.03
C LEU A 209 5.52 -5.52 5.16
N GLY A 210 6.47 -5.94 4.32
CA GLY A 210 7.14 -5.04 3.37
C GLY A 210 6.19 -4.43 2.34
N LEU A 211 5.23 -5.20 1.84
CA LEU A 211 4.18 -4.69 0.95
C LEU A 211 3.26 -3.70 1.67
N ALA A 212 2.81 -4.01 2.89
CA ALA A 212 1.99 -3.11 3.70
C ALA A 212 2.71 -1.79 3.97
N TRP A 213 3.97 -1.87 4.42
CA TRP A 213 4.81 -0.69 4.67
C TRP A 213 5.07 0.12 3.40
N GLY A 214 5.39 -0.55 2.28
CA GLY A 214 5.58 0.13 0.99
C GLY A 214 4.34 0.83 0.47
N ALA A 215 3.15 0.26 0.72
CA ALA A 215 1.87 0.86 0.33
C ALA A 215 1.52 2.10 1.14
N VAL A 216 1.74 2.07 2.47
CA VAL A 216 1.30 3.17 3.36
C VAL A 216 2.38 4.22 3.59
N GLY A 217 3.65 3.82 3.69
CA GLY A 217 4.75 4.64 4.16
C GLY A 217 5.07 5.84 3.26
N ASN A 218 4.78 5.73 1.96
CA ASN A 218 4.93 6.84 1.02
C ASN A 218 3.60 7.53 0.73
N THR A 219 2.52 6.76 0.56
CA THR A 219 1.23 7.31 0.12
C THR A 219 0.65 8.27 1.13
N ILE A 220 0.73 7.95 2.42
CA ILE A 220 0.13 8.75 3.50
C ILE A 220 0.82 10.11 3.68
N PRO A 221 2.15 10.21 3.84
CA PRO A 221 2.80 11.52 3.91
C PRO A 221 2.62 12.32 2.63
N CYS A 222 2.63 11.69 1.45
CA CYS A 222 2.33 12.37 0.19
C CYS A 222 0.91 12.95 0.19
N SER A 223 -0.12 12.16 0.49
CA SER A 223 -1.50 12.64 0.54
C SER A 223 -1.71 13.74 1.58
N MET A 224 -1.11 13.59 2.76
CA MET A 224 -1.17 14.57 3.84
C MET A 224 -0.53 15.90 3.42
N LEU A 225 0.68 15.86 2.85
CA LEU A 225 1.38 17.06 2.39
C LEU A 225 0.66 17.70 1.21
N SER A 226 0.12 16.93 0.27
CA SER A 226 -0.70 17.46 -0.82
C SER A 226 -1.90 18.22 -0.27
N ALA A 227 -2.65 17.65 0.68
CA ALA A 227 -3.79 18.32 1.30
C ALA A 227 -3.36 19.57 2.07
N PHE A 228 -2.27 19.50 2.85
CA PHE A 228 -1.73 20.65 3.56
C PHE A 228 -1.40 21.81 2.62
N HIS A 229 -0.68 21.54 1.53
CA HIS A 229 -0.31 22.56 0.56
C HIS A 229 -1.52 23.13 -0.19
N ILE A 230 -2.52 22.30 -0.50
CA ILE A 230 -3.78 22.76 -1.09
C ILE A 230 -4.52 23.69 -0.13
N PHE A 231 -4.70 23.32 1.13
CA PHE A 231 -5.46 24.14 2.09
C PHE A 231 -4.75 25.42 2.52
N LYS A 232 -3.40 25.43 2.49
CA LYS A 232 -2.60 26.59 2.88
C LYS A 232 -2.63 27.72 1.84
N ASP A 233 -2.84 27.40 0.56
CA ASP A 233 -2.88 28.36 -0.54
C ASP A 233 -4.32 28.55 -1.04
N PRO A 234 -4.98 29.69 -0.73
CA PRO A 234 -6.36 29.93 -1.14
C PRO A 234 -6.59 29.91 -2.65
N VAL A 235 -5.60 30.33 -3.45
CA VAL A 235 -5.69 30.34 -4.92
C VAL A 235 -5.65 28.91 -5.44
N LEU A 236 -4.73 28.09 -4.92
CA LEU A 236 -4.65 26.68 -5.25
C LEU A 236 -5.90 25.92 -4.81
N LEU A 237 -6.39 26.18 -3.59
CA LEU A 237 -7.62 25.57 -3.08
C LEU A 237 -8.82 25.86 -3.98
N GLN A 238 -8.99 27.12 -4.39
CA GLN A 238 -10.09 27.48 -5.28
C GLN A 238 -9.97 26.78 -6.62
N ARG A 239 -8.77 26.75 -7.22
CA ARG A 239 -8.52 26.04 -8.49
C ARG A 239 -8.86 24.55 -8.39
N VAL A 240 -8.43 23.87 -7.33
CA VAL A 240 -8.73 22.44 -7.13
C VAL A 240 -10.24 22.21 -6.98
N ARG A 241 -10.95 23.07 -6.24
CA ARG A 241 -12.41 22.97 -6.10
C ARG A 241 -13.13 23.17 -7.43
N ASP A 242 -12.68 24.15 -8.22
CA ASP A 242 -13.25 24.41 -9.55
C ASP A 242 -13.01 23.23 -10.49
N ASP A 243 -11.80 22.67 -10.50
CA ASP A 243 -11.45 21.51 -11.33
C ASP A 243 -12.26 20.26 -10.94
N VAL A 244 -12.45 20.01 -9.64
CA VAL A 244 -13.30 18.92 -9.11
C VAL A 244 -14.76 19.14 -9.54
N LYS A 245 -15.29 20.36 -9.40
CA LYS A 245 -16.67 20.68 -9.79
C LYS A 245 -16.89 20.53 -11.29
N VAL A 246 -15.95 20.97 -12.11
CA VAL A 246 -16.01 20.81 -13.58
C VAL A 246 -15.93 19.34 -13.98
N SER A 247 -15.09 18.56 -13.32
CA SER A 247 -14.84 17.15 -13.71
C SER A 247 -15.93 16.19 -13.21
N PHE A 248 -16.47 16.43 -12.01
CA PHE A 248 -17.35 15.49 -11.32
C PHE A 248 -18.72 16.07 -10.93
N GLY A 249 -18.90 17.38 -10.97
CA GLY A 249 -20.14 18.04 -10.52
C GLY A 249 -20.43 17.71 -9.06
N ASP A 250 -21.70 17.40 -8.77
CA ASP A 250 -22.18 17.01 -7.44
C ASP A 250 -22.25 15.48 -7.24
N GLN A 251 -21.54 14.70 -8.07
CA GLN A 251 -21.49 13.24 -7.94
C GLN A 251 -20.88 12.84 -6.60
N LYS A 252 -21.47 11.83 -5.95
CA LYS A 252 -20.85 11.24 -4.76
C LYS A 252 -19.59 10.48 -5.18
N LEU A 253 -18.63 10.37 -4.26
CA LEU A 253 -17.36 9.70 -4.49
C LEU A 253 -17.51 8.28 -5.06
N LEU A 254 -18.51 7.52 -4.60
CA LEU A 254 -18.80 6.15 -5.06
C LEU A 254 -19.41 6.09 -6.46
N ASP A 255 -19.99 7.18 -6.95
CA ASP A 255 -20.67 7.26 -8.24
C ASP A 255 -19.72 7.69 -9.38
N ILE A 256 -18.48 8.08 -9.04
CA ILE A 256 -17.49 8.56 -10.01
C ILE A 256 -17.06 7.40 -10.94
N ASP A 257 -17.25 7.60 -12.25
CA ASP A 257 -16.72 6.70 -13.27
C ASP A 257 -15.20 6.83 -13.39
N LEU A 258 -14.48 5.93 -12.73
CA LEU A 258 -13.02 5.88 -12.74
C LEU A 258 -12.42 5.68 -14.14
N ASN A 259 -13.20 5.20 -15.12
CA ASN A 259 -12.72 5.08 -16.51
C ASN A 259 -12.69 6.42 -17.25
N LYS A 260 -13.43 7.41 -16.75
CA LYS A 260 -13.56 8.76 -17.34
C LYS A 260 -12.89 9.83 -16.50
N THR A 261 -12.21 9.43 -15.43
CA THR A 261 -11.52 10.37 -14.55
C THR A 261 -10.37 11.01 -15.33
N PRO A 262 -10.42 12.32 -15.60
CA PRO A 262 -9.31 12.99 -16.25
C PRO A 262 -8.09 12.91 -15.32
N PRO A 263 -6.86 12.91 -15.86
CA PRO A 263 -5.68 13.06 -15.02
C PRO A 263 -5.79 14.43 -14.32
N LEU A 264 -6.13 14.43 -13.03
CA LEU A 264 -6.42 15.64 -12.23
C LEU A 264 -5.23 16.59 -12.06
N PHE A 265 -4.08 16.28 -12.68
CA PHE A 265 -2.85 17.05 -12.61
C PHE A 265 -2.12 17.16 -13.95
N TYR A 266 -2.83 17.20 -15.08
CA TYR A 266 -2.27 17.97 -16.18
C TYR A 266 -2.27 19.42 -15.72
N LEU A 267 -1.10 19.91 -15.28
CA LEU A 267 -0.79 21.34 -15.28
C LEU A 267 -1.27 21.84 -16.64
N ARG A 268 -2.41 22.55 -16.70
CA ARG A 268 -2.80 23.27 -17.91
C ARG A 268 -1.59 24.13 -18.25
N ARG A 269 -0.92 23.78 -19.36
CA ARG A 269 0.18 24.58 -19.94
C ARG A 269 -0.24 26.02 -20.22
N ASP A 270 -1.54 26.28 -20.19
CA ASP A 270 -2.16 27.59 -20.44
C ASP A 270 -2.34 28.43 -19.16
N SER A 271 -1.78 28.01 -18.02
CA SER A 271 -1.65 28.90 -16.88
C SER A 271 -0.58 29.96 -17.20
N PRO A 272 -0.90 31.26 -17.18
CA PRO A 272 0.10 32.29 -17.46
C PRO A 272 1.27 32.17 -16.46
N PRO A 273 2.51 32.40 -16.88
CA PRO A 273 3.67 32.26 -16.00
C PRO A 273 3.47 33.14 -14.77
N LEU A 274 3.58 32.52 -13.59
CA LEU A 274 3.68 33.21 -12.32
C LEU A 274 4.89 34.16 -12.39
N CYS A 275 4.58 35.45 -12.53
CA CYS A 275 5.38 36.62 -12.18
C CYS A 275 6.85 36.62 -12.66
N LYS A 276 7.12 37.34 -13.76
CA LYS A 276 8.48 37.71 -14.20
C LYS A 276 8.93 39.09 -13.72
N ASP A 277 8.20 39.74 -12.82
CA ASP A 277 8.47 41.15 -12.46
C ASP A 277 8.76 41.31 -10.96
N VAL A 278 9.91 40.80 -10.51
CA VAL A 278 10.61 41.36 -9.33
C VAL A 278 12.12 41.27 -9.55
N LEU A 279 12.62 41.92 -10.60
CA LEU A 279 14.02 42.35 -10.70
C LEU A 279 14.10 43.51 -11.70
N HIS A 280 13.62 44.69 -11.30
CA HIS A 280 14.13 46.00 -11.71
C HIS A 280 13.42 47.08 -10.88
N GLY A 281 14.16 47.67 -9.94
CA GLY A 281 13.72 48.69 -9.00
C GLY A 281 14.59 48.66 -7.76
#